data_AF-A0A2A7MTY9-F1
#
_entry.id   AF-A0A2A7MTY9-F1
#
_cell.length_a   1.000
_cell.length_b   1.000
_cell.length_c   1.000
_cell.angle_alpha   90.00
_cell.angle_beta   90.00
_cell.angle_gamma   90.00
#
_symmetry.space_group_name_H-M   'P 1'
#
loop_
_entity.id
_entity.type
_entity.pdbx_description
1 polymer ?
#
loop_
_entity_poly.entity_id
_entity_poly.type
_entity_poly.pdbx_seq_one_letter_code
_entity_poly.pdbx_strand_id
1 'polypeptide(L)'
;MIGRSHNDPNFPNVHAVSGMPSEWIATVCKPHAYANFWTALFPAKAQYLYPNTAFHLPRSVHSALCSAKYEEASDPVVLIAVYQSEDLMQLDLADNGIQWYCFAAVDGNLFVMATRAEERVMGANSLNASPVLAPLVDDGFIVYADPGR
;
A
#
# COMPACT_ATOMS: atom_id res chain seq x y z
N MET A 1 0.61 7.85 20.26
CA MET A 1 1.39 6.69 20.75
C MET A 1 2.22 6.23 19.58
N ILE A 2 3.55 6.28 19.67
CA ILE A 2 4.42 5.76 18.60
C ILE A 2 4.29 4.23 18.67
N GLY A 3 3.72 3.62 17.64
CA GLY A 3 3.52 2.18 17.57
C GLY A 3 4.86 1.45 17.67
N ARG A 4 4.91 0.34 18.42
CA ARG A 4 6.12 -0.49 18.46
C ARG A 4 6.39 -1.02 17.06
N SER A 5 7.62 -0.83 16.55
CA SER A 5 8.04 -1.45 15.29
C SER A 5 7.87 -2.97 15.41
N HIS A 6 7.11 -3.57 14.51
CA HIS A 6 6.86 -5.01 14.50
C HIS A 6 7.75 -5.69 13.46
N ASN A 7 8.44 -6.76 13.86
CA ASN A 7 9.18 -7.62 12.93
C ASN A 7 8.54 -9.02 12.96
N ASP A 8 8.06 -9.50 11.81
CA ASP A 8 7.35 -10.77 11.70
C ASP A 8 8.36 -11.92 11.60
N PRO A 9 8.27 -12.95 12.46
CA PRO A 9 9.22 -14.07 12.45
C PRO A 9 9.18 -14.89 11.15
N ASN A 10 8.09 -14.85 10.37
CA ASN A 10 8.00 -15.53 9.08
C ASN A 10 8.71 -14.75 7.95
N PHE A 11 9.00 -13.47 8.19
CA PHE A 11 9.67 -12.58 7.25
C PHE A 11 10.81 -11.82 7.96
N PRO A 12 11.83 -12.52 8.48
CA PRO A 12 12.85 -11.92 9.34
C PRO A 12 13.73 -10.87 8.63
N ASN A 13 13.71 -10.85 7.30
CA ASN A 13 14.47 -9.92 6.47
C ASN A 13 13.66 -8.69 6.03
N VAL A 14 12.38 -8.60 6.38
CA VAL A 14 11.52 -7.44 6.04
C VAL A 14 11.70 -6.36 7.09
N HIS A 15 11.79 -5.10 6.63
CA HIS A 15 11.95 -3.96 7.54
C HIS A 15 10.76 -3.84 8.49
N ALA A 16 11.07 -3.65 9.78
CA ALA A 16 10.06 -3.42 10.79
C ALA A 16 9.40 -2.05 10.57
N VAL A 17 8.08 -2.03 10.42
CA VAL A 17 7.27 -0.81 10.32
C VAL A 17 6.45 -0.62 11.59
N SER A 18 6.03 0.61 11.85
CA SER A 18 5.15 0.96 12.97
C SER A 18 3.70 1.12 12.51
N GLY A 19 2.75 0.88 13.41
CA GLY A 19 1.32 1.03 13.13
C GLY A 19 0.64 -0.25 12.63
N MET A 20 -0.62 -0.12 12.22
CA MET A 20 -1.47 -1.22 11.74
C MET A 20 -1.91 -0.99 10.28
N PRO A 21 -2.28 -2.04 9.51
CA PRO A 21 -2.72 -1.91 8.13
C PRO A 21 -3.80 -0.84 7.88
N SER A 22 -4.76 -0.69 8.79
CA SER A 22 -5.80 0.33 8.67
C SER A 22 -5.26 1.77 8.75
N GLU A 23 -4.20 1.99 9.52
CA GLU A 23 -3.56 3.30 9.66
C GLU A 23 -2.79 3.63 8.38
N TRP A 24 -2.00 2.68 7.87
CA TRP A 24 -1.26 2.83 6.62
C TRP A 24 -2.18 3.13 5.43
N ILE A 25 -3.28 2.38 5.31
CA ILE A 25 -4.32 2.62 4.31
C ILE A 25 -4.87 4.04 4.47
N ALA A 26 -5.25 4.42 5.70
CA ALA A 26 -5.78 5.75 5.95
C ALA A 26 -4.76 6.85 5.68
N THR A 27 -3.46 6.59 5.73
CA THR A 27 -2.41 7.56 5.39
C THR A 27 -2.46 7.93 3.91
N VAL A 28 -2.57 6.96 3.01
CA VAL A 28 -2.46 7.16 1.55
C VAL A 28 -3.80 7.19 0.80
N CYS A 29 -4.88 6.67 1.38
CA CYS A 29 -6.19 6.55 0.72
C CYS A 29 -7.15 7.70 1.08
N LYS A 30 -7.89 8.21 0.09
CA LYS A 30 -9.04 9.08 0.32
C LYS A 30 -10.20 8.27 0.90
N PRO A 31 -10.90 8.76 1.93
CA PRO A 31 -12.15 8.15 2.35
C PRO A 31 -13.20 8.33 1.24
N HIS A 32 -13.95 7.27 0.95
CA HIS A 32 -15.12 7.30 0.08
C HIS A 32 -16.18 8.20 0.71
N ALA A 33 -16.46 9.32 0.04
CA ALA A 33 -17.49 10.27 0.45
C ALA A 33 -18.93 9.81 0.11
N TYR A 34 -19.15 8.57 -0.35
CA TYR A 34 -20.50 8.03 -0.54
C TYR A 34 -21.11 7.67 0.82
N ALA A 35 -21.50 8.72 1.55
CA ALA A 35 -22.44 8.66 2.65
C ALA A 35 -23.83 8.31 2.09
N ASN A 36 -24.08 7.06 1.73
CA ASN A 36 -25.46 6.59 1.70
C ASN A 36 -25.94 6.44 3.16
N PHE A 37 -27.21 6.75 3.43
CA PHE A 37 -27.84 6.80 4.78
C PHE A 37 -27.40 5.69 5.76
N TRP A 38 -27.04 4.51 5.26
CA TRP A 38 -26.55 3.36 6.02
C TRP A 38 -25.14 3.50 6.60
N THR A 39 -24.22 4.26 5.98
CA THR A 39 -22.86 4.49 6.50
C THR A 39 -22.82 5.41 7.72
N ALA A 40 -23.87 6.20 7.97
CA ALA A 40 -24.03 6.95 9.21
C ALA A 40 -24.34 6.05 10.42
N LEU A 41 -24.84 4.84 10.17
CA LEU A 41 -25.23 3.89 11.23
C LEU A 41 -24.11 2.90 11.59
N PHE A 42 -23.12 2.68 10.71
CA PHE A 42 -22.02 1.72 10.91
C PHE A 42 -20.67 2.28 10.41
N PRO A 43 -19.99 3.13 11.19
CA PRO A 43 -18.89 3.98 10.70
C PRO A 43 -17.51 3.30 10.59
N ALA A 44 -17.33 2.07 11.08
CA ALA A 44 -16.01 1.48 11.18
C ALA A 44 -15.81 0.37 10.12
N LYS A 45 -14.76 0.53 9.30
CA LYS A 45 -14.03 -0.50 8.50
C LYS A 45 -14.22 -0.57 6.99
N ALA A 46 -15.13 0.18 6.36
CA ALA A 46 -15.33 0.10 4.89
C ALA A 46 -15.18 1.43 4.13
N GLN A 47 -14.48 2.42 4.71
CA GLN A 47 -14.45 3.77 4.14
C GLN A 47 -13.42 4.00 3.04
N TYR A 48 -12.46 3.12 2.80
CA TYR A 48 -11.33 3.43 1.89
C TYR A 48 -11.19 2.50 0.69
N LEU A 49 -11.72 1.28 0.78
CA LEU A 49 -11.38 0.21 -0.14
C LEU A 49 -12.56 -0.15 -1.05
N TYR A 50 -12.25 -0.38 -2.31
CA TYR A 50 -13.15 -0.99 -3.29
C TYR A 50 -12.51 -2.25 -3.90
N PRO A 51 -13.31 -3.14 -4.51
CA PRO A 51 -12.80 -4.36 -5.13
C PRO A 51 -11.73 -4.08 -6.18
N ASN A 52 -10.73 -4.95 -6.28
CA ASN A 52 -9.76 -4.89 -7.35
C ASN A 52 -10.38 -5.31 -8.69
N THR A 53 -10.61 -4.32 -9.55
CA THR A 53 -11.10 -4.50 -10.92
C THR A 53 -10.11 -4.04 -11.99
N ALA A 54 -8.96 -3.50 -11.57
CA ALA A 54 -7.99 -2.85 -12.45
C ALA A 54 -6.68 -3.62 -12.62
N PHE A 55 -6.36 -4.54 -11.70
CA PHE A 55 -5.09 -5.27 -11.68
C PHE A 55 -5.32 -6.77 -11.74
N HIS A 56 -4.54 -7.47 -12.58
CA HIS A 56 -4.54 -8.92 -12.64
C HIS A 56 -3.50 -9.48 -11.68
N LEU A 57 -3.94 -9.96 -10.52
CA LEU A 57 -3.05 -10.40 -9.42
C LEU A 57 -3.32 -11.86 -9.03
N PRO A 58 -3.05 -12.83 -9.93
CA PRO A 58 -3.40 -14.24 -9.72
C PRO A 58 -2.60 -14.89 -8.58
N ARG A 59 -1.50 -14.27 -8.14
CA ARG A 59 -0.63 -14.79 -7.07
C ARG A 59 -0.93 -14.14 -5.72
N SER A 60 -1.80 -13.12 -5.68
CA SER A 60 -2.27 -12.48 -4.46
C SER A 60 -3.31 -13.33 -3.73
N VAL A 61 -3.26 -13.33 -2.40
CA VAL A 61 -4.29 -13.95 -1.54
C VAL A 61 -5.53 -13.06 -1.52
N HIS A 62 -5.31 -11.76 -1.38
CA HIS A 62 -6.34 -10.74 -1.40
C HIS A 62 -5.82 -9.49 -2.11
N SER A 63 -6.73 -8.78 -2.77
CA SER A 63 -6.42 -7.46 -3.33
C SER A 63 -7.64 -6.54 -3.28
N ALA A 64 -7.36 -5.26 -3.09
CA ALA A 64 -8.31 -4.17 -3.04
C ALA A 64 -7.64 -2.91 -3.59
N LEU A 65 -8.44 -1.90 -3.88
CA LEU A 65 -7.99 -0.63 -4.41
C LEU A 65 -8.51 0.51 -3.55
N CYS A 66 -7.80 1.63 -3.56
CA CYS A 66 -8.31 2.90 -3.06
C CYS A 66 -7.88 4.04 -3.99
N SER A 67 -8.54 5.19 -3.84
CA SER A 67 -8.10 6.43 -4.48
C SER A 67 -7.02 7.09 -3.63
N ALA A 68 -5.89 7.45 -4.24
CA ALA A 68 -4.79 8.14 -3.59
C ALA A 68 -5.22 9.50 -3.04
N LYS A 69 -4.71 9.90 -1.87
CA LYS A 69 -4.87 11.24 -1.32
C LYS A 69 -4.15 12.31 -2.12
N TYR A 70 -3.01 11.97 -2.71
CA TYR A 70 -2.27 12.87 -3.57
C TYR A 70 -3.07 13.13 -4.85
N GLU A 71 -3.58 14.35 -5.01
CA GLU A 71 -4.57 14.68 -6.05
C GLU A 71 -3.95 14.88 -7.44
N GLU A 72 -2.64 15.13 -7.50
CA GLU A 72 -1.89 15.40 -8.72
C GLU A 72 -1.26 14.13 -9.32
N ALA A 73 -1.61 12.95 -8.79
CA ALA A 73 -1.11 11.68 -9.31
C ALA A 73 -1.61 11.42 -10.73
N SER A 74 -0.69 11.10 -11.63
CA SER A 74 -0.96 10.61 -13.00
C SER A 74 -1.86 9.37 -12.99
N ASP A 75 -1.66 8.47 -12.03
CA ASP A 75 -2.59 7.39 -11.71
C ASP A 75 -3.02 7.51 -10.23
N PRO A 76 -4.25 7.98 -9.95
CA PRO A 76 -4.74 8.18 -8.58
C PRO A 76 -5.17 6.88 -7.91
N VAL A 77 -4.78 5.70 -8.42
CA VAL A 77 -5.09 4.41 -7.81
C VAL A 77 -3.92 3.93 -6.96
N VAL A 78 -4.24 3.52 -5.73
CA VAL A 78 -3.34 2.73 -4.88
C VAL A 78 -3.86 1.30 -4.85
N LEU A 79 -3.00 0.37 -5.26
CA LEU A 79 -3.20 -1.05 -5.10
C LEU A 79 -2.84 -1.44 -3.66
N ILE A 80 -3.73 -2.21 -3.02
CA ILE A 80 -3.47 -2.88 -1.76
C ILE A 80 -3.60 -4.38 -2.00
N ALA A 81 -2.55 -5.14 -1.69
CA ALA A 81 -2.54 -6.59 -1.92
C ALA A 81 -1.82 -7.35 -0.82
N VAL A 82 -2.15 -8.62 -0.67
CA VAL A 82 -1.57 -9.53 0.31
C VAL A 82 -0.95 -10.73 -0.40
N TYR A 83 0.30 -11.04 -0.08
CA TYR A 83 1.06 -12.15 -0.67
C TYR A 83 1.69 -13.05 0.39
N GLN A 84 2.00 -14.28 0.00
CA GLN A 84 2.71 -15.24 0.86
C GLN A 84 4.23 -15.21 0.66
N SER A 85 4.73 -14.54 -0.38
CA SER A 85 6.17 -14.41 -0.62
C SER A 85 6.48 -13.19 -1.47
N GLU A 86 7.73 -12.71 -1.35
CA GLU A 86 8.22 -11.56 -2.09
C GLU A 86 8.29 -11.85 -3.59
N ASP A 87 8.75 -13.03 -4.00
CA ASP A 87 8.86 -13.41 -5.42
C ASP A 87 7.52 -13.34 -6.15
N LEU A 88 6.45 -13.84 -5.52
CA LEU A 88 5.11 -13.80 -6.09
C LEU A 88 4.58 -12.37 -6.22
N MET A 89 4.85 -11.54 -5.21
CA MET A 89 4.53 -10.11 -5.23
C MET A 89 5.26 -9.43 -6.38
N GLN A 90 6.58 -9.59 -6.49
CA GLN A 90 7.40 -8.94 -7.50
C GLN A 90 6.90 -9.24 -8.92
N LEU A 91 6.57 -10.51 -9.20
CA LEU A 91 6.01 -10.92 -10.49
C LEU A 91 4.66 -10.23 -10.79
N ASP A 92 3.71 -10.27 -9.85
CA ASP A 92 2.40 -9.64 -10.03
C ASP A 92 2.53 -8.11 -10.21
N LEU A 93 3.40 -7.45 -9.45
CA LEU A 93 3.61 -6.00 -9.57
C LEU A 93 4.24 -5.63 -10.93
N ALA A 94 5.24 -6.39 -11.37
CA ALA A 94 5.89 -6.18 -12.67
C ALA A 94 4.91 -6.40 -13.84
N ASP A 95 4.11 -7.48 -13.81
CA ASP A 95 3.10 -7.80 -14.82
C ASP A 95 2.05 -6.69 -14.97
N ASN A 96 1.81 -5.91 -13.92
CA ASN A 96 0.84 -4.81 -13.90
C ASN A 96 1.46 -3.42 -14.14
N GLY A 97 2.76 -3.34 -14.45
CA GLY A 97 3.44 -2.07 -14.74
C GLY A 97 3.50 -1.12 -13.54
N ILE A 98 3.49 -1.66 -12.32
CA ILE A 98 3.65 -0.88 -11.09
C ILE A 98 5.00 -0.17 -11.13
N GLN A 99 4.98 1.13 -10.81
CA GLN A 99 6.19 1.96 -10.78
C GLN A 99 6.80 1.98 -9.39
N TRP A 100 5.94 2.07 -8.37
CA TRP A 100 6.36 2.23 -6.98
C TRP A 100 5.58 1.30 -6.07
N TYR A 101 6.27 0.74 -5.09
CA TYR A 101 5.64 -0.13 -4.10
C TYR A 101 6.37 -0.06 -2.77
N CYS A 102 5.66 -0.36 -1.70
CA CYS A 102 6.21 -0.61 -0.39
C CYS A 102 5.46 -1.77 0.24
N PHE A 103 6.11 -2.50 1.14
CA PHE A 103 5.52 -3.67 1.75
C PHE A 103 5.99 -3.84 3.19
N ALA A 104 5.17 -4.52 3.98
CA ALA A 104 5.45 -4.88 5.36
C ALA A 104 4.95 -6.29 5.63
N ALA A 105 5.59 -6.96 6.58
CA ALA A 105 5.12 -8.26 7.04
C ALA A 105 4.06 -8.09 8.13
N VAL A 106 2.91 -8.76 7.95
CA VAL A 106 1.77 -8.72 8.86
C VAL A 106 1.16 -10.12 8.94
N ASP A 107 1.13 -10.68 10.15
CA ASP A 107 0.49 -11.95 10.46
C ASP A 107 0.87 -13.09 9.50
N GLY A 108 2.17 -13.24 9.20
CA GLY A 108 2.69 -14.27 8.31
C GLY A 108 2.40 -14.03 6.83
N ASN A 109 2.06 -12.80 6.42
CA ASN A 109 1.89 -12.41 5.02
C ASN A 109 2.63 -11.10 4.71
N LEU A 110 2.85 -10.82 3.43
CA LEU A 110 3.31 -9.52 2.95
C LEU A 110 2.11 -8.65 2.58
N PHE A 111 1.92 -7.56 3.31
CA PHE A 111 0.98 -6.50 2.97
C PHE A 111 1.67 -5.47 2.08
N VAL A 112 1.10 -5.20 0.92
CA VAL A 112 1.71 -4.42 -0.15
C VAL A 112 0.83 -3.23 -0.48
N MET A 113 1.44 -2.06 -0.62
CA MET A 113 0.82 -0.87 -1.20
C MET A 113 1.64 -0.45 -2.42
N ALA A 114 0.96 -0.24 -3.55
CA ALA A 114 1.63 -0.03 -4.82
C ALA A 114 0.86 0.96 -5.71
N THR A 115 1.56 1.61 -6.63
CA THR A 115 0.96 2.55 -7.59
C THR A 115 1.72 2.57 -8.92
N ARG A 116 1.00 2.93 -9.99
CA ARG A 116 1.59 3.20 -11.32
C ARG A 116 1.92 4.67 -11.52
N ALA A 117 1.62 5.53 -10.56
CA ALA A 117 1.91 6.96 -10.61
C ALA A 117 3.40 7.21 -10.91
N GLU A 118 3.70 7.99 -11.94
CA GLU A 118 5.07 8.18 -12.43
C GLU A 118 5.85 9.25 -11.64
N GLU A 119 5.14 10.09 -10.88
CA GLU A 119 5.71 11.22 -10.16
C GLU A 119 6.76 10.77 -9.14
N ARG A 120 7.78 11.61 -8.96
CA ARG A 120 8.89 11.33 -8.06
C ARG A 120 9.14 12.53 -7.17
N VAL A 121 9.30 12.27 -5.88
CA VAL A 121 9.78 13.23 -4.90
C VAL A 121 11.04 12.71 -4.24
N MET A 122 11.91 13.63 -3.85
CA MET A 122 13.10 13.28 -3.08
C MET A 122 12.66 13.01 -1.64
N GLY A 123 12.75 11.75 -1.21
CA GLY A 123 12.42 11.36 0.15
C GLY A 123 13.46 11.87 1.16
N ALA A 124 13.10 11.87 2.44
CA ALA A 124 13.97 12.31 3.54
C ALA A 124 15.32 11.57 3.58
N ASN A 125 15.38 10.34 3.06
CA ASN A 125 16.58 9.51 3.00
C ASN A 125 17.39 9.71 1.70
N SER A 126 17.14 10.78 0.93
CA SER A 126 17.73 11.02 -0.40
C SER A 126 17.44 9.94 -1.46
N LEU A 127 16.47 9.06 -1.17
CA LEU A 127 15.95 8.09 -2.13
C LEU A 127 14.73 8.69 -2.82
N ASN A 128 14.59 8.45 -4.12
CA ASN A 128 13.39 8.82 -4.85
C ASN A 128 12.22 7.95 -4.35
N ALA A 129 11.07 8.57 -4.15
CA ALA A 129 9.83 7.89 -3.78
C ALA A 129 8.66 8.48 -4.58
N SER A 130 7.56 7.73 -4.72
CA SER A 130 6.31 8.29 -5.22
C SER A 130 5.70 9.23 -4.18
N PRO A 131 5.22 10.43 -4.55
CA PRO A 131 4.45 11.29 -3.64
C PRO A 131 3.18 10.62 -3.12
N VAL A 132 2.64 9.63 -3.85
CA VAL A 132 1.48 8.83 -3.43
C VAL A 132 1.80 7.98 -2.19
N LEU A 133 3.00 7.41 -2.12
CA LEU A 133 3.44 6.51 -1.05
C LEU A 133 4.38 7.18 -0.03
N ALA A 134 4.92 8.35 -0.35
CA ALA A 134 5.84 9.11 0.51
C ALA A 134 5.34 9.28 1.96
N PRO A 135 4.04 9.49 2.23
CA PRO A 135 3.54 9.57 3.61
C PRO A 135 3.82 8.33 4.47
N LEU A 136 3.97 7.14 3.88
CA LEU A 136 4.24 5.89 4.62
C LEU A 136 5.67 5.81 5.13
N VAL A 137 6.57 6.66 4.64
CA VAL A 137 7.95 6.73 5.13
C VAL A 137 7.98 7.14 6.61
N ASP A 138 7.02 7.96 7.06
CA ASP A 138 6.88 8.35 8.46
C ASP A 138 6.53 7.15 9.37
N ASP A 139 5.88 6.13 8.80
CA ASP A 139 5.55 4.86 9.48
C ASP A 139 6.70 3.84 9.44
N GLY A 140 7.81 4.17 8.76
CA GLY A 140 9.00 3.34 8.62
C GLY A 140 9.07 2.52 7.33
N PHE A 141 8.16 2.72 6.38
CA PHE A 141 8.22 2.02 5.10
C PHE A 141 9.40 2.50 4.25
N ILE A 142 9.99 1.55 3.52
CA ILE A 142 10.87 1.86 2.39
C ILE A 142 10.02 1.78 1.12
N VAL A 143 10.08 2.83 0.31
CA VAL A 143 9.44 2.88 -1.01
C VAL A 143 10.46 2.43 -2.05
N TYR A 144 10.12 1.36 -2.75
CA TYR A 144 10.92 0.76 -3.82
C TYR A 144 10.35 1.17 -5.18
N ALA A 145 11.19 1.04 -6.21
CA ALA A 145 10.84 1.30 -7.61
C ALA A 145 11.12 0.07 -8.46
N ASP A 146 10.49 0.00 -9.64
CA ASP A 146 10.79 -0.99 -10.69
C ASP A 146 10.75 -2.45 -10.19
N PRO A 147 9.58 -2.98 -9.78
CA PRO A 147 9.45 -4.36 -9.30
C PRO A 147 9.93 -5.38 -10.34
N GLY A 148 10.50 -6.49 -9.85
CA GLY A 148 11.00 -7.59 -10.68
C GLY A 148 12.37 -7.36 -11.35
N ARG A 149 13.09 -6.29 -10.97
CA ARG A 149 14.46 -6.01 -11.43
C ARG A 149 15.54 -6.29 -10.39
#